data_AF-A7SB03-F1
#
_entry.id   AF-A7SB03-F1
#
_cell.length_a   1.000
_cell.length_b   1.000
_cell.length_c   1.000
_cell.angle_alpha   90.00
_cell.angle_beta   90.00
_cell.angle_gamma   90.00
#
_symmetry.space_group_name_H-M   'P 1'
#
loop_
_entity.id
_entity.type
_entity.pdbx_description
1 polymer ?
#
loop_
_entity_poly.entity_id
_entity_poly.type
_entity_poly.pdbx_seq_one_letter_code
_entity_poly.pdbx_strand_id
1 'polypeptide(L)' 'LSPGRIDRKIEFPMPDEKTKRRIFNIHTQRMTLAEDVNLEEFIMAKDDLSGADI' A
#
# COMPACT_ATOMS: atom_id res chain seq x y z
N LEU A 1 23.67 5.90 17.24
CA LEU A 1 23.75 6.78 16.05
C LEU A 1 24.28 8.13 16.52
N SER A 2 25.48 8.53 16.09
CA SER A 2 26.08 9.79 16.52
C SER A 2 25.28 10.98 15.95
N PRO A 3 24.97 12.02 16.75
CA PRO A 3 24.25 13.20 16.28
C PRO A 3 25.06 13.91 15.17
N GLY A 4 24.41 14.31 14.07
CA GLY A 4 25.02 15.07 12.96
C GLY A 4 25.35 14.28 11.68
N ARG A 5 24.99 12.99 11.59
CA ARG A 5 25.05 12.20 10.33
C ARG A 5 23.67 11.88 9.73
N ILE A 6 22.63 11.99 10.53
CA ILE A 6 21.24 11.76 10.12
C ILE A 6 20.44 12.95 10.64
N ASP A 7 20.19 13.92 9.76
CA ASP A 7 19.51 15.17 10.11
C ASP A 7 17.99 15.06 10.12
N ARG A 8 17.44 14.03 9.47
CA ARG A 8 15.99 13.83 9.35
C ARG A 8 15.63 12.37 9.61
N LYS A 9 14.62 12.18 10.45
CA LYS A 9 13.90 10.90 10.56
C LYS A 9 12.67 11.00 9.67
N ILE A 10 12.59 10.10 8.69
CA ILE A 10 11.40 9.93 7.86
C ILE A 10 10.78 8.62 8.31
N GLU A 11 9.55 8.71 8.81
CA GLU A 11 8.78 7.54 9.24
C GLU A 11 7.85 7.12 8.10
N PHE A 12 7.72 5.83 7.91
CA PHE A 12 6.81 5.23 6.94
C PHE A 12 5.73 4.48 7.71
N PRO A 13 4.53 5.06 7.88
CA PRO A 13 3.43 4.36 8.50
C PRO A 13 2.91 3.26 7.57
N MET A 14 2.09 2.36 8.13
CA MET A 14 1.33 1.43 7.31
C MET A 14 0.42 2.18 6.32
N PRO A 15 0.16 1.61 5.14
CA PRO A 15 -0.66 2.26 4.14
C PRO A 15 -2.13 2.31 4.58
N ASP A 16 -2.70 3.53 4.64
CA ASP A 16 -4.14 3.74 4.78
C ASP A 16 -4.92 3.14 3.59
N GLU A 17 -6.23 2.93 3.72
CA GLU A 17 -7.12 2.43 2.66
C GLU A 17 -6.95 3.15 1.32
N LYS A 18 -6.80 4.47 1.34
CA LYS A 18 -6.58 5.28 0.13
C LYS A 18 -5.26 4.93 -0.55
N THR A 19 -4.22 4.67 0.24
CA THR A 19 -2.90 4.26 -0.23
C THR A 19 -2.96 2.83 -0.77
N LYS A 20 -3.61 1.90 -0.05
CA LYS A 20 -3.86 0.53 -0.54
C LYS A 20 -4.58 0.54 -1.89
N ARG A 21 -5.66 1.33 -2.03
CA ARG A 21 -6.38 1.49 -3.31
C ARG A 21 -5.48 1.98 -4.43
N ARG A 22 -4.57 2.90 -4.14
CA ARG A 22 -3.60 3.41 -5.14
C ARG A 22 -2.64 2.31 -5.59
N ILE A 23 -2.12 1.52 -4.66
CA ILE A 23 -1.17 0.43 -4.96
C ILE A 23 -1.87 -0.65 -5.78
N PHE A 24 -3.03 -1.14 -5.31
CA PHE A 24 -3.84 -2.11 -6.05
C PHE A 24 -4.13 -1.62 -7.47
N ASN A 25 -4.59 -0.38 -7.63
CA ASN A 25 -4.85 0.17 -8.97
C ASN A 25 -3.61 0.18 -9.86
N ILE A 26 -2.43 0.52 -9.35
CA ILE A 26 -1.20 0.54 -10.15
C ILE A 26 -0.83 -0.89 -10.61
N HIS A 27 -0.96 -1.87 -9.73
CA HIS A 27 -0.60 -3.25 -10.02
C HIS A 27 -1.62 -3.94 -10.93
N THR A 28 -2.91 -3.66 -10.74
CA THR A 28 -3.98 -4.22 -11.55
C THR A 28 -4.22 -3.51 -12.86
N GLN A 29 -3.72 -2.27 -13.06
CA GLN A 29 -3.88 -1.51 -14.31
C GLN A 29 -3.31 -2.24 -15.54
N ARG A 30 -2.34 -3.15 -15.35
CA ARG A 30 -1.74 -3.95 -16.44
C ARG A 30 -2.28 -5.38 -16.51
N MET A 31 -3.25 -5.73 -15.66
CA MET A 31 -3.82 -7.06 -15.57
C MET A 31 -5.18 -7.10 -16.25
N THR A 32 -5.53 -8.24 -16.82
CA THR A 32 -6.90 -8.51 -17.27
C THR A 32 -7.69 -9.03 -16.08
N LEU A 33 -8.39 -8.13 -15.39
CA LEU A 33 -9.31 -8.51 -14.32
C LEU A 33 -10.64 -9.01 -14.92
N ALA A 34 -11.25 -10.00 -14.28
CA ALA A 34 -12.60 -10.42 -14.60
C ALA A 34 -13.63 -9.44 -14.00
N GLU A 35 -14.83 -9.37 -14.59
CA GLU A 35 -15.87 -8.39 -14.21
C GLU A 35 -16.41 -8.59 -12.78
N ASP A 36 -16.21 -9.76 -12.20
CA ASP A 36 -16.59 -10.12 -10.84
C ASP A 36 -15.52 -9.77 -9.79
N VAL A 37 -14.36 -9.26 -10.20
CA VAL A 37 -13.29 -8.89 -9.27
C VAL A 37 -13.55 -7.52 -8.65
N ASN A 38 -13.88 -7.52 -7.36
CA ASN A 38 -14.05 -6.29 -6.57
C ASN A 38 -12.82 -6.01 -5.70
N LEU A 39 -11.98 -5.06 -6.12
CA LEU A 39 -10.77 -4.68 -5.37
C LEU A 39 -11.07 -4.03 -4.01
N GLU A 40 -12.28 -3.49 -3.82
CA GLU A 40 -12.68 -2.82 -2.59
C GLU A 40 -12.76 -3.78 -1.40
N GLU A 41 -13.09 -5.06 -1.67
CA GLU A 41 -13.11 -6.11 -0.64
C GLU A 41 -11.72 -6.38 -0.08
N PHE A 42 -10.69 -6.29 -0.92
CA PHE A 42 -9.29 -6.47 -0.51
C PHE A 42 -8.71 -5.24 0.17
N ILE A 43 -9.16 -4.04 -0.21
CA ILE A 43 -8.74 -2.78 0.42
C ILE A 43 -9.28 -2.67 1.86
N MET A 44 -10.52 -3.12 2.06
CA MET A 44 -11.19 -3.17 3.36
C MET A 44 -10.76 -4.38 4.21
N ALA A 45 -10.06 -5.36 3.61
CA ALA A 45 -9.55 -6.52 4.31
C ALA A 45 -8.19 -6.23 4.97
N LYS A 46 -8.05 -6.67 6.23
CA LYS A 46 -6.85 -6.67 7.10
C LYS A 46 -6.02 -5.38 7.15
N ASP A 47 -5.89 -4.86 8.37
CA ASP A 47 -5.10 -3.67 8.69
C ASP A 47 -3.57 -3.86 8.57
N ASP A 48 -3.09 -5.11 8.52
CA ASP A 48 -1.66 -5.43 8.58
C ASP A 48 -0.97 -5.63 7.21
N LEU A 49 -1.59 -5.18 6.12
CA LEU A 49 -0.99 -5.30 4.78
C LEU A 49 0.09 -4.24 4.57
N SER A 50 1.33 -4.68 4.41
CA SER A 50 2.41 -3.80 3.98
C SER A 50 2.32 -3.54 2.47
N GLY A 51 2.98 -2.50 1.98
CA GLY A 51 3.05 -2.23 0.54
C GLY A 51 3.79 -3.29 -0.29
N ALA A 52 4.42 -4.29 0.34
CA ALA A 52 5.04 -5.43 -0.34
C ALA A 52 4.08 -6.63 -0.47
N ASP A 53 3.02 -6.66 0.34
CA ASP A 53 2.00 -7.72 0.30
C ASP A 53 0.89 -7.45 -0.72
N ILE A 54 0.78 -6.19 -1.16
CA ILE A 54 -0.20 -5.66 -2.13
C ILE A 54 0.42 -5.63 -3.52
#